data_AF-A0A453P710-F1
#
_entry.id   AF-A0A453P710-F1
#
_cell.length_a   1.000
_cell.length_b   1.000
_cell.length_c   1.000
_cell.angle_alpha   90.00
_cell.angle_beta   90.00
_cell.angle_gamma   90.00
#
_symmetry.space_group_name_H-M   'P 1'
#
loop_
_entity.id
_entity.type
_entity.pdbx_description
1 polymer ?
#
loop_
_entity_poly.entity_id
_entity_poly.type
_entity_poly.pdbx_seq_one_letter_code
_entity_poly.pdbx_strand_id
1 'polypeptide(L)'
;MAEGEHGSKVIDFYGTLKEIIQLDYNSNDNLDGRSVILFKCDWFKLDGKKKELKNDRFFKSVNVESLWYKDDSLILATQARKIFYLPDTKYRKNWQVVQTFDYRHLFNISETEGAPFTGP
;
A
#
# COMPACT_ATOMS: atom_id res chain seq x y z
N MET A 1 -1.08 -0.46 -2.33
CA MET A 1 -1.89 -1.36 -1.48
C MET A 1 -1.96 -0.74 -0.09
N ALA A 2 -3.09 -0.84 0.59
CA ALA A 2 -3.24 -0.39 1.97
C ALA A 2 -4.27 -1.28 2.68
N GLU A 3 -4.07 -1.56 3.97
CA GLU A 3 -5.07 -2.27 4.77
C GLU A 3 -6.16 -1.29 5.22
N GLY A 4 -7.41 -1.73 5.26
CA GLY A 4 -8.50 -0.96 5.83
C GLY A 4 -9.80 -1.77 5.93
N GLU A 5 -10.89 -1.12 6.33
CA GLU A 5 -12.18 -1.79 6.56
C GLU A 5 -13.16 -1.59 5.39
N HIS A 6 -13.79 -2.68 4.94
CA HIS A 6 -14.90 -2.67 3.99
C HIS A 6 -15.99 -3.65 4.44
N GLY A 7 -17.18 -3.15 4.75
CA GLY A 7 -18.33 -3.99 5.13
C GLY A 7 -18.05 -4.86 6.37
N SER A 8 -17.48 -4.26 7.43
CA SER A 8 -17.10 -4.94 8.68
C SER A 8 -16.02 -6.01 8.53
N LYS A 9 -15.21 -5.94 7.47
CA LYS A 9 -14.06 -6.81 7.24
C LYS A 9 -12.81 -5.98 6.96
N VAL A 10 -11.71 -6.36 7.59
CA VAL A 10 -10.38 -5.83 7.25
C VAL A 10 -9.91 -6.50 5.96
N ILE A 11 -9.59 -5.68 4.95
CA ILE A 11 -9.13 -6.13 3.64
C ILE A 11 -7.93 -5.30 3.16
N ASP A 12 -7.17 -5.88 2.22
CA ASP A 12 -6.20 -5.13 1.44
C ASP A 12 -6.91 -4.38 0.29
N PHE A 13 -6.82 -3.06 0.29
CA PHE A 13 -7.17 -2.23 -0.84
C PHE A 13 -6.06 -2.23 -1.90
N TYR A 14 -6.45 -2.43 -3.15
CA TYR A 14 -5.59 -2.36 -4.32
C TYR A 14 -6.02 -1.17 -5.16
N GLY A 15 -5.07 -0.34 -5.57
CA GLY A 15 -5.36 0.86 -6.35
C GLY A 15 -4.15 1.43 -7.06
N THR A 16 -4.36 2.52 -7.78
CA THR A 16 -3.30 3.31 -8.42
C THR A 16 -3.15 4.64 -7.73
N LEU A 17 -1.91 5.07 -7.49
CA LEU A 17 -1.61 6.39 -6.95
C LEU A 17 -1.97 7.45 -7.99
N LYS A 18 -2.73 8.47 -7.59
CA LYS A 18 -3.17 9.57 -8.45
C LYS A 18 -2.45 10.85 -8.11
N GLU A 19 -2.42 11.21 -6.83
CA GLU A 19 -1.82 12.46 -6.35
C GLU A 19 -1.06 12.20 -5.05
N ILE A 20 0.00 12.98 -4.85
CA ILE A 20 0.75 13.07 -3.60
C ILE A 20 0.51 14.47 -3.06
N ILE A 21 -0.02 14.56 -1.85
CA ILE A 21 -0.38 15.82 -1.19
C ILE A 21 0.47 15.94 0.06
N GLN A 22 1.22 17.03 0.18
CA GLN A 22 1.91 17.39 1.41
C GLN A 22 1.07 18.43 2.15
N LEU A 23 0.80 18.17 3.43
CA LEU A 23 0.15 19.12 4.32
C LEU A 23 1.19 19.61 5.33
N ASP A 24 1.48 20.90 5.29
CA ASP A 24 2.39 21.57 6.23
C ASP A 24 1.59 22.17 7.38
N TYR A 25 1.94 21.79 8.61
CA TYR A 25 1.41 22.36 9.82
C TYR A 25 2.31 23.49 10.29
N ASN A 26 1.76 24.71 10.28
CA ASN A 26 2.42 25.85 10.89
C ASN A 26 2.46 25.65 12.41
N SER A 27 3.65 25.38 12.96
CA SER A 27 3.89 25.41 14.40
C SER A 27 4.24 26.83 14.81
N ASN A 28 3.52 27.37 15.80
CA ASN A 28 3.78 28.70 16.34
C ASN A 28 5.01 28.73 17.28
N ASP A 29 5.45 27.56 17.74
CA ASP A 29 6.69 27.39 18.50
C ASP A 29 7.79 26.92 17.54
N ASN A 30 9.03 27.37 17.78
CA ASN A 30 10.26 27.22 16.98
C ASN A 30 10.74 25.75 16.73
N LEU A 31 9.82 24.80 16.61
CA LEU A 31 10.04 23.43 16.16
C LEU A 31 9.84 23.41 14.64
N ASP A 32 10.88 23.04 13.92
CA ASP A 32 10.89 22.91 12.45
C ASP A 32 9.61 22.24 11.92
N GLY A 33 9.11 22.81 10.81
CA GLY A 33 7.78 22.55 10.24
C GLY A 33 7.39 21.08 10.20
N ARG A 34 6.26 20.74 10.82
CA ARG A 34 5.68 19.40 10.78
C ARG A 34 4.90 19.25 9.48
N SER A 35 5.21 18.23 8.69
CA SER A 35 4.43 17.90 7.50
C SER A 35 3.93 16.47 7.53
N VAL A 36 2.78 16.22 6.89
CA VAL A 36 2.28 14.86 6.64
C VAL A 36 2.04 14.68 5.15
N ILE A 37 2.34 13.48 4.66
CA ILE A 37 2.13 13.12 3.26
C ILE A 37 0.89 12.23 3.15
N LEU A 38 -0.05 12.67 2.31
CA LEU A 38 -1.23 11.92 1.92
C LEU A 38 -1.10 11.44 0.48
N PHE A 39 -1.60 10.24 0.22
CA PHE A 39 -1.76 9.70 -1.11
C PHE A 39 -3.25 9.64 -1.45
N LYS A 40 -3.59 10.17 -2.62
CA LYS A 40 -4.90 9.99 -3.23
C LYS A 40 -4.83 8.83 -4.21
N CYS A 41 -5.72 7.86 -4.06
CA CYS A 41 -5.65 6.59 -4.79
C CYS A 41 -6.98 6.24 -5.48
N ASP A 42 -6.91 5.78 -6.72
CA ASP A 42 -8.04 5.13 -7.36
C ASP A 42 -8.10 3.68 -6.87
N TRP A 43 -9.03 3.37 -5.97
CA TRP A 43 -9.20 2.04 -5.38
C TRP A 43 -10.04 1.12 -6.27
N PHE A 44 -9.52 -0.04 -6.63
CA PHE A 44 -10.24 -1.04 -7.41
C PHE A 44 -11.34 -1.71 -6.60
N LYS A 45 -12.47 -1.96 -7.26
CA LYS A 45 -13.63 -2.65 -6.70
C LYS A 45 -13.35 -4.15 -6.58
N LEU A 46 -13.46 -4.71 -5.36
CA LEU A 46 -13.12 -6.10 -5.05
C LEU A 46 -14.33 -6.97 -4.66
N ASP A 47 -15.56 -6.52 -4.92
CA ASP A 47 -16.80 -7.25 -4.66
C ASP A 47 -17.60 -7.51 -5.94
N GLY A 48 -18.46 -8.53 -5.85
CA GLY A 48 -19.32 -8.96 -6.95
C GLY A 48 -18.70 -10.05 -7.84
N LYS A 49 -19.57 -10.87 -8.45
CA LYS A 49 -19.21 -12.14 -9.13
C LYS A 49 -18.05 -12.05 -10.14
N LYS A 50 -17.88 -10.89 -10.79
CA LYS A 50 -16.87 -10.69 -11.86
C LYS A 50 -15.70 -9.78 -11.46
N LYS A 51 -15.69 -9.21 -10.25
CA LYS A 51 -14.69 -8.22 -9.81
C LYS A 51 -14.00 -8.58 -8.51
N GLU A 52 -14.52 -9.61 -7.82
CA GLU A 52 -13.89 -10.19 -6.66
C GLU A 52 -12.43 -10.57 -6.92
N LEU A 53 -11.57 -10.24 -5.94
CA LEU A 53 -10.17 -10.63 -5.91
C LEU A 53 -10.03 -12.14 -6.20
N LYS A 54 -9.27 -12.49 -7.22
CA LYS A 54 -8.94 -13.89 -7.51
C LYS A 54 -7.63 -14.22 -6.83
N ASN A 55 -7.63 -15.27 -6.03
CA ASN A 55 -6.43 -15.81 -5.41
C ASN A 55 -6.36 -17.29 -5.74
N ASP A 56 -5.41 -17.67 -6.60
CA ASP A 56 -5.21 -19.07 -6.99
C ASP A 56 -4.08 -19.75 -6.21
N ARG A 57 -3.79 -19.22 -5.00
CA ARG A 57 -2.74 -19.63 -4.06
C ARG A 57 -1.34 -19.18 -4.44
N PHE A 58 -1.06 -19.00 -5.73
CA PHE A 58 0.23 -18.50 -6.22
C PHE A 58 0.17 -17.00 -6.50
N PHE A 59 -0.90 -16.55 -7.13
CA PHE A 59 -1.07 -15.17 -7.55
C PHE A 59 -2.39 -14.60 -7.05
N LYS A 60 -2.34 -13.32 -6.69
CA LYS A 60 -3.53 -12.48 -6.49
C LYS A 60 -3.77 -11.70 -7.78
N SER A 61 -5.00 -11.71 -8.29
CA SER A 61 -5.39 -10.95 -9.47
C SER A 61 -6.58 -10.05 -9.17
N VAL A 62 -6.47 -8.79 -9.57
CA VAL A 62 -7.48 -7.75 -9.38
C VAL A 62 -8.07 -7.32 -10.71
N ASN A 63 -9.36 -6.97 -10.69
CA ASN A 63 -10.02 -6.38 -11.84
C ASN A 63 -9.94 -4.85 -11.76
N VAL A 64 -9.45 -4.19 -12.81
CA VAL A 64 -9.18 -2.74 -12.82
C VAL A 64 -10.28 -1.90 -13.47
N GLU A 65 -11.40 -2.50 -13.86
CA GLU A 65 -12.46 -1.84 -14.63
C GLU A 65 -13.31 -0.89 -13.78
N SER A 66 -13.36 -1.08 -12.47
CA SER A 66 -14.26 -0.32 -11.59
C SER A 66 -13.59 0.07 -10.31
N LEU A 67 -14.01 1.23 -9.80
CA LEU A 67 -13.42 1.88 -8.64
C LEU A 67 -14.42 2.01 -7.50
N TRP A 68 -13.92 1.92 -6.28
CA TRP A 68 -14.58 2.33 -5.04
C TRP A 68 -14.08 3.71 -4.59
N TYR A 69 -14.84 4.34 -3.68
CA TYR A 69 -14.41 5.50 -2.88
C TYR A 69 -13.76 6.64 -3.67
N LYS A 70 -14.31 6.99 -4.84
CA LYS A 70 -13.75 8.05 -5.69
C LYS A 70 -13.59 9.39 -4.94
N ASP A 71 -14.54 9.67 -4.06
CA ASP A 71 -14.57 10.90 -3.26
C ASP A 71 -13.85 10.78 -1.90
N ASP A 72 -13.48 9.56 -1.49
CA ASP A 72 -12.81 9.26 -0.22
C ASP A 72 -11.61 8.34 -0.43
N SER A 73 -10.60 8.88 -1.10
CA SER A 73 -9.46 8.13 -1.65
C SER A 73 -8.13 8.41 -0.95
N LEU A 74 -8.15 9.11 0.18
CA LEU A 74 -6.95 9.58 0.87
C LEU A 74 -6.47 8.60 1.94
N ILE A 75 -5.17 8.30 1.92
CA ILE A 75 -4.49 7.53 2.96
C ILE A 75 -3.19 8.22 3.36
N LEU A 76 -2.67 7.93 4.55
CA LEU A 76 -1.30 8.32 4.90
C LEU A 76 -0.31 7.56 4.04
N ALA A 77 0.75 8.23 3.58
CA ALA A 77 1.81 7.57 2.82
C ALA A 77 2.44 6.39 3.58
N THR A 78 2.48 6.45 4.91
CA THR A 78 3.01 5.39 5.79
C THR A 78 2.13 4.14 5.84
N GLN A 79 0.84 4.25 5.49
CA GLN A 79 -0.08 3.11 5.40
C GLN A 79 0.02 2.40 4.03
N ALA A 80 0.67 3.03 3.05
CA ALA A 80 0.77 2.51 1.71
C ALA A 80 1.94 1.52 1.57
N ARG A 81 1.65 0.34 1.02
CA ARG A 81 2.64 -0.63 0.53
C ARG A 81 2.73 -0.58 -0.99
N LYS A 82 3.96 -0.48 -1.51
CA LYS A 82 4.22 -0.51 -2.95
C LYS A 82 4.00 -1.92 -3.51
N ILE A 83 3.30 -1.97 -4.64
CA ILE A 83 3.00 -3.20 -5.39
C ILE A 83 3.06 -2.88 -6.89
N PHE A 84 3.18 -3.91 -7.72
CA PHE A 84 3.15 -3.79 -9.18
C PHE A 84 1.97 -4.57 -9.75
N TYR A 85 1.47 -4.10 -10.89
CA TYR A 85 0.41 -4.73 -11.65
C TYR A 85 0.99 -5.27 -12.97
N LEU A 86 0.74 -6.55 -13.24
CA LEU A 86 1.15 -7.22 -14.48
C LEU A 86 -0.09 -7.76 -15.20
N PRO A 87 -0.18 -7.68 -16.54
CA PRO A 87 -1.30 -8.25 -17.26
C PRO A 87 -1.52 -9.73 -16.94
N ASP A 88 -2.75 -10.09 -16.58
CA ASP A 88 -3.09 -11.47 -16.26
C ASP A 88 -3.38 -12.28 -17.53
N THR A 89 -2.59 -13.31 -17.79
CA THR A 89 -2.73 -14.16 -18.99
C THR A 89 -3.90 -15.15 -18.90
N LYS A 90 -4.36 -15.47 -17.69
CA LYS A 90 -5.42 -16.43 -17.38
C LYS A 90 -6.80 -15.78 -17.46
N TYR A 91 -7.02 -14.68 -16.75
CA TYR A 91 -8.30 -13.96 -16.72
C TYR A 91 -8.41 -12.87 -17.79
N ARG A 92 -7.29 -12.47 -18.41
CA ARG A 92 -7.20 -11.58 -19.57
C ARG A 92 -7.75 -10.17 -19.30
N LYS A 93 -8.52 -9.63 -20.24
CA LYS A 93 -8.93 -8.21 -20.30
C LYS A 93 -9.35 -7.67 -18.93
N ASN A 94 -8.79 -6.52 -18.55
CA ASN A 94 -9.03 -5.80 -17.29
C ASN A 94 -8.56 -6.51 -16.02
N TRP A 95 -7.86 -7.66 -16.11
CA TRP A 95 -7.26 -8.31 -14.96
C TRP A 95 -5.77 -8.06 -14.89
N GLN A 96 -5.27 -7.83 -13.67
CA GLN A 96 -3.87 -7.64 -13.39
C GLN A 96 -3.45 -8.52 -12.20
N VAL A 97 -2.35 -9.26 -12.36
CA VAL A 97 -1.66 -9.93 -11.27
C VAL A 97 -0.98 -8.89 -10.40
N VAL A 98 -1.18 -9.00 -9.09
CA VAL A 98 -0.56 -8.17 -8.07
C VAL A 98 0.76 -8.81 -7.65
N GLN A 99 1.86 -8.11 -7.89
CA GLN A 99 3.18 -8.50 -7.42
C GLN A 99 3.57 -7.62 -6.24
N THR A 100 3.72 -8.22 -5.06
CA THR A 100 4.31 -7.55 -3.90
C THR A 100 5.82 -7.47 -4.06
N PHE A 101 6.40 -6.38 -3.55
CA PHE A 101 7.84 -6.18 -3.53
C PHE A 101 8.29 -6.04 -2.07
N ASP A 102 9.08 -7.00 -1.61
CA ASP A 102 9.81 -6.88 -0.36
C ASP A 102 11.24 -6.47 -0.69
N TYR A 103 11.71 -5.41 -0.04
CA TYR A 103 13.06 -4.91 -0.23
C TYR A 103 14.07 -5.95 0.25
N ARG A 104 14.81 -6.56 -0.68
CA ARG A 104 15.79 -7.62 -0.40
C ARG A 104 16.99 -7.18 0.47
N HIS A 105 17.04 -5.95 0.97
CA HIS A 105 18.21 -5.37 1.64
C HIS A 105 17.92 -4.55 2.91
N LEU A 106 16.71 -4.58 3.47
CA LEU A 106 16.45 -4.03 4.81
C LEU A 106 16.80 -5.10 5.86
N PHE A 107 18.08 -5.25 6.17
CA PHE A 107 18.46 -5.90 7.43
C PHE A 107 18.13 -4.94 8.56
N ASN A 108 17.07 -5.22 9.32
CA ASN A 108 16.87 -4.58 10.61
C ASN A 108 17.87 -5.21 11.59
N ILE A 109 19.13 -4.79 11.52
CA ILE A 109 20.13 -5.16 12.53
C ILE A 109 19.69 -4.42 13.79
N SER A 110 19.09 -5.14 14.73
CA SER A 110 18.98 -4.61 16.08
C SER A 110 20.40 -4.37 16.59
N GLU A 111 20.76 -3.12 16.85
CA GLU A 111 21.96 -2.79 17.63
C GLU A 111 21.83 -3.52 18.97
N THR A 112 22.43 -4.70 19.04
CA THR A 112 22.61 -5.35 20.33
C THR A 112 23.78 -4.62 20.93
N GLU A 113 23.54 -3.77 21.93
CA GLU A 113 24.59 -3.30 22.82
C GLU A 113 25.23 -4.55 23.46
N GLY A 114 26.34 -4.99 22.86
CA GLY A 114 26.92 -6.31 23.09
C GLY A 114 28.41 -6.26 23.36
N ALA A 115 28.73 -5.75 24.55
CA ALA A 115 29.97 -5.87 25.33
C ALA A 115 31.28 -5.25 24.79
N PRO A 116 32.07 -4.57 25.66
CA PRO A 116 33.42 -4.12 25.31
C PRO A 116 34.32 -5.34 25.09
N PHE A 117 35.00 -5.37 23.95
CA PHE A 117 36.05 -6.34 23.66
C PHE A 117 37.19 -6.20 24.67
N THR A 118 37.37 -7.19 25.55
CA THR A 118 38.62 -7.42 26.28
C THR A 118 39.38 -8.54 25.57
N GLY A 119 40.25 -8.17 24.64
CA GLY A 119 41.19 -9.11 24.02
C GLY A 119 42.37 -9.45 24.95
N PRO A 120 43.05 -10.59 24.72
CA PRO A 120 44.30 -10.93 25.39
C PRO A 120 45.49 -10.08 24.93
#